data_AF-A0A239JUQ0-F1
#
_entry.id   AF-A0A239JUQ0-F1
#
_cell.length_a   1.000
_cell.length_b   1.000
_cell.length_c   1.000
_cell.angle_alpha   90.00
_cell.angle_beta   90.00
_cell.angle_gamma   90.00
#
_symmetry.space_group_name_H-M   'P 1'
#
loop_
_entity.id
_entity.type
_entity.pdbx_description
1 polymer ?
#
loop_
_entity_poly.entity_id
_entity_poly.type
_entity_poly.pdbx_seq_one_letter_code
_entity_poly.pdbx_strand_id
1 'polypeptide(L)'
;MAHDKGLDNVAVHWPRTNQYYDPVAPAEFVDFGAIADAPEIAAPTGALALHIAKTGTVRATAYTELVDLLLGLEGVLYATDAAAEDEDPVIDPDGCAWIAGGLERFVEGHEKFGDLVTFDTVAEVMRTAIAGGRLADQQLRWLDHRLTALRDDAGNAPHWSFARTELAILAGFYRRCADRGFAVFADY
;
A
#
# COMPACT_ATOMS: atom_id res chain seq x y z
N MET A 1 34.45 -11.20 3.50
CA MET A 1 33.73 -11.08 4.78
C MET A 1 32.41 -10.43 4.45
N ALA A 2 31.34 -11.22 4.42
CA ALA A 2 30.01 -10.77 4.06
C ALA A 2 29.48 -9.90 5.21
N HIS A 3 28.87 -8.76 4.88
CA HIS A 3 28.11 -7.98 5.83
C HIS A 3 26.83 -8.73 6.17
N ASP A 4 26.94 -9.64 7.12
CA ASP A 4 25.84 -10.17 7.91
C ASP A 4 25.47 -9.06 8.92
N LYS A 5 24.73 -8.04 8.47
CA LYS A 5 24.03 -7.14 9.39
C LYS A 5 22.75 -7.86 9.76
N GLY A 6 22.87 -8.65 10.83
CA GLY A 6 21.78 -9.40 11.41
C GLY A 6 20.53 -8.55 11.53
N LEU A 7 19.45 -9.09 10.98
CA LEU A 7 18.10 -8.93 11.50
C LEU A 7 18.10 -9.51 12.93
N ASP A 8 18.82 -8.86 13.85
CA ASP A 8 18.68 -9.15 15.26
C ASP A 8 17.24 -8.76 15.59
N ASN A 9 16.44 -9.81 15.80
CA ASN A 9 15.13 -9.92 16.43
C ASN A 9 14.87 -8.87 17.55
N VAL A 10 14.78 -7.60 17.20
CA VAL A 10 14.25 -6.57 18.09
C VAL A 10 12.78 -6.47 17.73
N ALA A 11 11.93 -6.97 18.61
CA ALA A 11 10.51 -6.76 18.47
C ALA A 11 10.25 -5.25 18.33
N VAL A 12 9.48 -4.84 17.34
CA VAL A 12 9.28 -3.41 17.05
C VAL A 12 8.19 -2.88 17.94
N HIS A 13 8.52 -1.85 18.73
CA HIS A 13 7.56 -1.19 19.62
C HIS A 13 6.62 -0.29 18.81
N TRP A 14 5.32 -0.52 18.95
CA TRP A 14 4.31 0.30 18.32
C TRP A 14 3.69 1.29 19.33
N PRO A 15 3.89 2.61 19.18
CA PRO A 15 3.45 3.59 20.18
C PRO A 15 1.93 3.63 20.40
N ARG A 16 1.14 3.35 19.36
CA ARG A 16 -0.34 3.43 19.42
C ARG A 16 -0.97 2.30 20.22
N THR A 17 -0.45 1.08 20.08
CA THR A 17 -0.97 -0.10 20.80
C THR A 17 -0.13 -0.45 22.02
N ASN A 18 1.06 0.16 22.17
CA ASN A 18 2.06 -0.15 23.18
C ASN A 18 2.47 -1.64 23.17
N GLN A 19 2.46 -2.25 21.98
CA GLN A 19 2.81 -3.65 21.77
C GLN A 19 4.13 -3.79 21.03
N TYR A 20 4.73 -4.96 21.16
CA TYR A 20 5.93 -5.36 20.45
C TYR A 20 5.54 -6.42 19.43
N TYR A 21 5.94 -6.23 18.17
CA TYR A 21 5.71 -7.20 17.11
C TYR A 21 7.01 -7.83 16.66
N ASP A 22 7.01 -9.16 16.59
CA ASP A 22 8.12 -9.89 15.99
C ASP A 22 8.09 -9.74 14.46
N PRO A 23 9.26 -9.61 13.80
CA PRO A 23 9.36 -9.66 12.35
C PRO A 23 8.70 -10.92 11.79
N VAL A 24 7.86 -10.75 10.77
CA VAL A 24 7.20 -11.88 10.11
C VAL A 24 8.18 -12.59 9.21
N ALA A 25 8.27 -13.91 9.37
CA ALA A 25 9.11 -14.72 8.50
C ALA A 25 8.54 -14.71 7.05
N PRO A 26 9.38 -14.57 6.01
CA PRO A 26 8.94 -14.64 4.62
C PRO A 26 8.17 -15.91 4.25
N ALA A 27 8.34 -16.99 5.02
CA ALA A 27 7.60 -18.24 4.86
C ALA A 27 6.07 -18.08 4.94
N GLU A 28 5.56 -17.04 5.63
CA GLU A 28 4.12 -16.72 5.67
C GLU A 28 3.58 -16.16 4.33
N PHE A 29 4.46 -15.85 3.37
CA PHE A 29 4.14 -15.22 2.10
C PHE A 29 4.61 -16.01 0.86
N VAL A 30 5.20 -17.19 1.05
CA VAL A 30 5.82 -17.98 -0.04
C VAL A 30 4.87 -18.27 -1.21
N ASP A 31 3.58 -18.40 -0.94
CA ASP A 31 2.52 -18.64 -1.93
C ASP A 31 2.29 -17.47 -2.89
N PHE A 32 2.67 -16.24 -2.53
CA PHE A 32 2.69 -15.12 -3.48
C PHE A 32 3.64 -15.41 -4.66
N GLY A 33 4.67 -16.23 -4.46
CA GLY A 33 5.59 -16.63 -5.52
C GLY A 33 4.89 -17.37 -6.66
N ALA A 34 3.85 -18.16 -6.37
CA ALA A 34 3.09 -18.88 -7.38
C ALA A 34 2.31 -17.93 -8.32
N ILE A 35 2.03 -16.70 -7.87
CA ILE A 35 1.36 -15.67 -8.67
C ILE A 35 2.31 -15.11 -9.73
N ALA A 36 3.61 -15.00 -9.42
CA ALA A 36 4.61 -14.53 -10.36
C ALA A 36 4.81 -15.48 -11.55
N ASP A 37 4.50 -16.76 -11.37
CA ASP A 37 4.63 -17.80 -12.40
C ASP A 37 3.39 -17.92 -13.32
N ALA A 38 2.32 -17.15 -13.06
CA ALA A 38 1.10 -17.21 -13.85
C ALA A 38 1.26 -16.46 -15.19
N PRO A 39 0.94 -17.09 -16.34
CA PRO A 39 1.26 -16.56 -17.67
C PRO A 39 0.50 -15.28 -18.07
N GLU A 40 -0.63 -15.00 -17.42
CA GLU A 40 -1.47 -13.83 -17.64
C GLU A 40 -1.10 -12.61 -16.78
N ILE A 41 -0.12 -12.72 -15.87
CA ILE A 41 0.21 -11.66 -14.93
C ILE A 41 1.16 -10.63 -15.56
N ALA A 42 0.84 -9.35 -15.37
CA ALA A 42 1.70 -8.25 -15.78
C ALA A 42 3.05 -8.32 -15.04
N ALA A 43 4.15 -8.04 -15.75
CA ALA A 43 5.49 -8.13 -15.18
C ALA A 43 5.69 -7.34 -13.87
N PRO A 44 5.15 -6.12 -13.69
CA PRO A 44 5.22 -5.40 -12.40
C PRO A 44 4.51 -6.14 -11.26
N THR A 45 3.35 -6.74 -11.53
CA THR A 45 2.60 -7.55 -10.55
C THR A 45 3.40 -8.79 -10.14
N GLY A 46 3.99 -9.50 -11.11
CA GLY A 46 4.83 -10.66 -10.81
C GLY A 46 6.08 -10.29 -10.00
N ALA A 47 6.70 -9.15 -10.31
CA ALA A 47 7.85 -8.64 -9.56
C ALA A 47 7.49 -8.30 -8.10
N LEU A 48 6.34 -7.64 -7.87
CA LEU A 48 5.83 -7.37 -6.52
C LEU A 48 5.55 -8.66 -5.75
N ALA A 49 4.82 -9.60 -6.37
CA ALA A 49 4.47 -10.86 -5.73
C ALA A 49 5.72 -11.69 -5.36
N LEU A 50 6.72 -11.73 -6.25
CA LEU A 50 7.98 -12.41 -5.99
C LEU A 50 8.80 -11.72 -4.90
N HIS A 51 8.76 -10.39 -4.82
CA HIS A 51 9.40 -9.63 -3.76
C HIS A 51 8.77 -9.98 -2.40
N ILE A 52 7.45 -9.85 -2.28
CA ILE A 52 6.69 -10.23 -1.07
C ILE A 52 7.00 -11.67 -0.65
N ALA A 53 7.02 -12.62 -1.57
CA ALA A 53 7.30 -14.02 -1.27
C ALA A 53 8.72 -14.26 -0.72
N LYS A 54 9.69 -13.41 -1.08
CA LYS A 54 11.09 -13.52 -0.66
C LYS A 54 11.37 -12.79 0.65
N THR A 55 10.74 -11.64 0.86
CA THR A 55 11.11 -10.71 1.94
C THR A 55 10.03 -10.58 3.01
N GLY A 56 8.76 -10.86 2.69
CA GLY A 56 7.63 -10.52 3.55
C GLY A 56 7.41 -9.00 3.70
N THR A 57 7.93 -8.21 2.76
CA THR A 57 7.87 -6.74 2.77
C THR A 57 7.28 -6.19 1.47
N VAL A 58 6.99 -4.88 1.47
CA VAL A 58 6.59 -4.12 0.29
C VAL A 58 7.35 -2.81 0.22
N ARG A 59 7.68 -2.33 -0.98
CA ARG A 59 8.39 -1.07 -1.12
C ARG A 59 7.53 0.09 -0.71
N ALA A 60 7.99 0.85 0.28
CA ALA A 60 7.26 1.99 0.82
C ALA A 60 6.91 2.97 -0.31
N THR A 61 7.92 3.39 -1.08
CA THR A 61 7.82 4.52 -2.02
C THR A 61 6.93 4.30 -3.23
N ALA A 62 6.71 3.06 -3.68
CA ALA A 62 6.04 2.79 -4.95
C ALA A 62 4.53 3.11 -4.93
N TYR A 63 3.89 3.04 -3.76
CA TYR A 63 2.45 3.19 -3.61
C TYR A 63 2.03 4.25 -2.59
N THR A 64 2.97 4.88 -1.89
CA THR A 64 2.69 5.85 -0.80
C THR A 64 1.63 6.85 -1.17
N GLU A 65 1.84 7.61 -2.25
CA GLU A 65 0.96 8.72 -2.62
C GLU A 65 -0.46 8.24 -2.97
N LEU A 66 -0.56 7.08 -3.64
CA LEU A 66 -1.85 6.48 -3.97
C LEU A 66 -2.57 6.02 -2.70
N VAL A 67 -1.90 5.24 -1.84
CA VAL A 67 -2.52 4.71 -0.62
C VAL A 67 -2.89 5.85 0.33
N ASP A 68 -2.03 6.85 0.48
CA ASP A 68 -2.34 8.05 1.27
C ASP A 68 -3.59 8.75 0.75
N LEU A 69 -3.69 8.95 -0.57
CA LEU A 69 -4.86 9.53 -1.19
C LEU A 69 -6.12 8.69 -0.91
N LEU A 70 -6.06 7.36 -1.09
CA LEU A 70 -7.19 6.45 -0.88
C LEU A 70 -7.69 6.42 0.58
N LEU A 71 -6.78 6.57 1.55
CA LEU A 71 -7.10 6.53 2.97
C LEU A 71 -7.36 7.91 3.57
N GLY A 72 -7.16 8.97 2.79
CA GLY A 72 -7.29 10.36 3.25
C GLY A 72 -6.19 10.79 4.19
N LEU A 73 -4.99 10.25 3.99
CA LEU A 73 -3.77 10.52 4.74
C LEU A 73 -2.87 11.52 3.99
N GLU A 74 -1.87 12.03 4.69
CA GLU A 74 -0.84 12.93 4.17
C GLU A 74 0.53 12.52 4.69
N GLY A 75 1.25 11.71 3.91
CA GLY A 75 2.56 11.17 4.29
C GLY A 75 2.50 10.11 5.38
N VAL A 76 1.32 9.73 5.87
CA VAL A 76 1.17 9.02 7.16
C VAL A 76 1.44 7.53 7.05
N LEU A 77 1.25 6.90 5.88
CA LEU A 77 1.43 5.44 5.79
C LEU A 77 2.83 4.98 6.21
N TYR A 78 3.82 5.85 6.01
CA TYR A 78 5.23 5.58 6.29
C TYR A 78 5.93 6.68 7.09
N ALA A 79 5.27 7.81 7.42
CA ALA A 79 5.81 8.83 8.33
C ALA A 79 5.65 8.40 9.80
N THR A 80 6.30 7.31 10.17
CA THR A 80 6.71 7.08 11.55
C THR A 80 8.00 7.84 11.83
N ASP A 81 8.31 8.15 13.09
CA ASP A 81 9.62 8.69 13.49
C ASP A 81 10.78 7.83 12.92
N ALA A 82 10.53 6.54 12.68
CA ALA A 82 11.40 5.58 12.00
C ALA A 82 11.86 6.03 10.58
N ALA A 83 11.01 6.68 9.79
CA ALA A 83 11.39 7.18 8.45
C ALA A 83 12.33 8.39 8.51
N ALA A 84 12.39 9.09 9.65
CA ALA A 84 13.39 10.12 9.91
C ALA A 84 14.72 9.55 10.44
N GLU A 85 14.73 8.27 10.85
CA GLU A 85 15.86 7.57 11.48
C GLU A 85 16.48 6.48 10.56
N ASP A 86 16.14 6.46 9.26
CA ASP A 86 16.55 5.43 8.28
C ASP A 86 16.12 3.99 8.68
N GLU A 87 15.02 3.86 9.43
CA GLU A 87 14.44 2.58 9.83
C GLU A 87 13.25 2.21 8.93
N ASP A 88 13.12 0.92 8.60
CA ASP A 88 11.98 0.42 7.81
C ASP A 88 10.67 0.58 8.60
N PRO A 89 9.66 1.30 8.07
CA PRO A 89 8.41 1.53 8.76
C PRO A 89 7.65 0.23 8.96
N VAL A 90 7.05 0.09 10.15
CA VAL A 90 6.22 -1.04 10.52
C VAL A 90 4.75 -0.67 10.44
N ILE A 91 3.92 -1.60 9.97
CA ILE A 91 2.47 -1.45 9.87
C ILE A 91 1.81 -2.54 10.72
N ASP A 92 1.02 -2.12 11.70
CA ASP A 92 0.31 -3.02 12.61
C ASP A 92 -0.91 -3.71 11.94
N PRO A 93 -1.47 -4.78 12.53
CA PRO A 93 -2.61 -5.50 11.96
C PRO A 93 -3.84 -4.62 11.68
N ASP A 94 -4.09 -3.61 12.52
CA ASP A 94 -5.21 -2.68 12.36
C ASP A 94 -4.99 -1.74 11.16
N GLY A 95 -3.78 -1.22 11.00
CA GLY A 95 -3.35 -0.45 9.85
C GLY A 95 -3.41 -1.28 8.58
N CYS A 96 -2.93 -2.51 8.63
CA CYS A 96 -3.08 -3.50 7.56
C CYS A 96 -4.55 -3.72 7.18
N ALA A 97 -5.45 -3.87 8.16
CA ALA A 97 -6.87 -4.06 7.90
C ALA A 97 -7.49 -2.84 7.19
N TRP A 98 -7.08 -1.64 7.59
CA TRP A 98 -7.53 -0.39 6.99
C TRP A 98 -7.03 -0.23 5.55
N ILE A 99 -5.73 -0.47 5.32
CA ILE A 99 -5.11 -0.40 3.99
C ILE A 99 -5.73 -1.43 3.05
N ALA A 100 -5.81 -2.69 3.48
CA ALA A 100 -6.42 -3.77 2.70
C ALA A 100 -7.84 -3.42 2.29
N GLY A 101 -8.68 -2.98 3.25
CA GLY A 101 -10.07 -2.62 2.95
C GLY A 101 -10.20 -1.43 2.01
N GLY A 102 -9.28 -0.46 2.07
CA GLY A 102 -9.23 0.67 1.12
C GLY A 102 -8.88 0.22 -0.29
N LEU A 103 -7.82 -0.58 -0.43
CA LEU A 103 -7.35 -1.10 -1.71
C LEU A 103 -8.34 -2.07 -2.35
N GLU A 104 -8.97 -2.97 -1.58
CA GLU A 104 -9.98 -3.91 -2.08
C GLU A 104 -11.15 -3.18 -2.73
N ARG A 105 -11.73 -2.19 -2.03
CA ARG A 105 -12.84 -1.37 -2.56
C ARG A 105 -12.40 -0.56 -3.78
N PHE A 106 -11.16 -0.07 -3.78
CA PHE A 106 -10.61 0.64 -4.93
C PHE A 106 -10.48 -0.28 -6.15
N VAL A 107 -9.87 -1.45 -5.99
CA VAL A 107 -9.67 -2.44 -7.07
C VAL A 107 -11.00 -2.89 -7.66
N GLU A 108 -12.00 -3.14 -6.82
CA GLU A 108 -13.37 -3.45 -7.23
C GLU A 108 -13.98 -2.27 -8.01
N GLY A 109 -13.95 -1.06 -7.45
CA GLY A 109 -14.49 0.14 -8.10
C GLY A 109 -13.78 0.51 -9.41
N HIS A 110 -12.52 0.12 -9.57
CA HIS A 110 -11.71 0.39 -10.75
C HIS A 110 -12.02 -0.54 -11.94
N GLU A 111 -12.68 -1.69 -11.73
CA GLU A 111 -12.90 -2.70 -12.78
C GLU A 111 -13.46 -2.10 -14.08
N LYS A 112 -14.41 -1.16 -13.97
CA LYS A 112 -15.04 -0.47 -15.11
C LYS A 112 -14.09 0.40 -15.97
N PHE A 113 -12.90 0.71 -15.48
CA PHE A 113 -11.87 1.49 -16.18
C PHE A 113 -10.78 0.62 -16.81
N GLY A 114 -10.85 -0.71 -16.65
CA GLY A 114 -9.88 -1.66 -17.17
C GLY A 114 -8.72 -1.94 -16.22
N ASP A 115 -7.63 -2.48 -16.78
CA ASP A 115 -6.52 -3.04 -15.98
C ASP A 115 -5.39 -2.05 -15.69
N LEU A 116 -5.39 -0.86 -16.29
CA LEU A 116 -4.38 0.16 -16.05
C LEU A 116 -4.91 1.25 -15.11
N VAL A 117 -4.24 1.43 -13.98
CA VAL A 117 -4.56 2.46 -12.98
C VAL A 117 -3.70 3.69 -13.24
N THR A 118 -4.35 4.82 -13.50
CA THR A 118 -3.72 6.12 -13.74
C THR A 118 -4.27 7.16 -12.78
N PHE A 119 -3.64 8.33 -12.72
CA PHE A 119 -4.12 9.44 -11.89
C PHE A 119 -5.59 9.80 -12.17
N ASP A 120 -5.97 9.85 -13.45
CA ASP A 120 -7.34 10.21 -13.84
C ASP A 120 -8.35 9.13 -13.45
N THR A 121 -8.01 7.84 -13.64
CA THR A 121 -8.93 6.76 -13.25
C THR A 121 -9.06 6.65 -11.73
N VAL A 122 -7.99 6.93 -10.98
CA VAL A 122 -8.05 7.03 -9.51
C VAL A 122 -9.03 8.13 -9.08
N ALA A 123 -8.90 9.32 -9.64
CA ALA A 123 -9.78 10.44 -9.34
C ALA A 123 -11.26 10.09 -9.60
N GLU A 124 -11.56 9.44 -10.73
CA GLU A 124 -12.93 9.05 -11.09
C GLU A 124 -13.51 7.95 -10.20
N VAL A 125 -12.70 6.95 -9.80
CA VAL A 125 -13.11 5.93 -8.82
C VAL A 125 -13.46 6.59 -7.48
N MET A 126 -12.59 7.47 -6.98
CA MET A 126 -12.81 8.14 -5.70
C MET A 126 -14.02 9.07 -5.73
N ARG A 127 -14.20 9.86 -6.79
CA ARG A 127 -15.40 10.70 -6.98
C ARG A 127 -16.67 9.85 -6.96
N THR A 128 -16.67 8.72 -7.67
CA THR A 128 -17.80 7.78 -7.68
C THR A 128 -18.10 7.27 -6.27
N ALA A 129 -17.07 6.84 -5.53
CA ALA A 129 -17.22 6.30 -4.19
C ALA A 129 -17.75 7.33 -3.18
N ILE A 130 -17.33 8.58 -3.31
CA ILE A 130 -17.73 9.69 -2.42
C ILE A 130 -19.15 10.19 -2.75
N ALA A 131 -19.54 10.23 -4.03
CA ALA A 131 -20.78 10.85 -4.48
C ALA A 131 -22.06 10.27 -3.83
N GLY A 132 -22.02 9.02 -3.37
CA GLY A 132 -23.14 8.37 -2.66
C GLY A 132 -23.18 8.64 -1.15
N GLY A 133 -22.22 9.38 -0.60
CA GLY A 133 -22.03 9.56 0.84
C GLY A 133 -22.84 10.70 1.45
N ARG A 134 -23.13 10.59 2.76
CA ARG A 134 -23.84 11.63 3.54
C ARG A 134 -23.12 12.99 3.56
N LEU A 135 -21.80 12.99 3.36
CA LEU A 135 -20.94 14.17 3.35
C LEU A 135 -20.27 14.39 1.98
N ALA A 136 -20.92 13.93 0.89
CA ALA A 136 -20.36 13.93 -0.46
C ALA A 136 -19.76 15.30 -0.84
N ASP A 137 -20.48 16.40 -0.67
CA ASP A 137 -19.99 17.73 -1.07
C ASP A 137 -18.71 18.15 -0.35
N GLN A 138 -18.60 17.85 0.96
CA GLN A 138 -17.40 18.17 1.73
C GLN A 138 -16.22 17.29 1.31
N GLN A 139 -16.49 15.99 1.13
CA GLN A 139 -15.48 15.00 0.75
C GLN A 139 -15.00 15.20 -0.68
N LEU A 140 -15.87 15.62 -1.60
CA LEU A 140 -15.50 15.96 -2.99
C LEU A 140 -14.62 17.21 -3.03
N ARG A 141 -14.94 18.26 -2.25
CA ARG A 141 -14.06 19.43 -2.14
C ARG A 141 -12.69 19.08 -1.57
N TRP A 142 -12.65 18.22 -0.55
CA TRP A 142 -11.40 17.71 -0.01
C TRP A 142 -10.61 16.94 -1.08
N LEU A 143 -11.27 16.03 -1.80
CA LEU A 143 -10.65 15.24 -2.86
C LEU A 143 -10.07 16.14 -3.96
N ASP A 144 -10.84 17.11 -4.45
CA ASP A 144 -10.38 18.03 -5.50
C ASP A 144 -9.17 18.86 -5.04
N HIS A 145 -9.13 19.29 -3.77
CA HIS A 145 -7.95 19.94 -3.20
C HIS A 145 -6.75 18.99 -3.21
N ARG A 146 -6.91 17.74 -2.76
CA ARG A 146 -5.81 16.76 -2.72
C ARG A 146 -5.29 16.42 -4.11
N LEU A 147 -6.19 16.17 -5.07
CA LEU A 147 -5.82 15.93 -6.47
C LEU A 147 -5.08 17.13 -7.07
N THR A 148 -5.45 18.35 -6.69
CA THR A 148 -4.73 19.56 -7.14
C THR A 148 -3.34 19.64 -6.52
N ALA A 149 -3.19 19.30 -5.23
CA ALA A 149 -1.91 19.35 -4.52
C ALA A 149 -0.90 18.29 -5.00
N LEU A 150 -1.37 17.19 -5.59
CA LEU A 150 -0.51 16.16 -6.18
C LEU A 150 0.08 16.56 -7.54
N ARG A 151 -0.39 17.64 -8.15
CA ARG A 151 0.14 18.11 -9.43
C ARG A 151 1.43 18.88 -9.24
N ASP A 152 2.32 18.81 -10.23
CA ASP A 152 3.56 19.60 -10.23
C ASP A 152 3.28 21.10 -10.47
N ASP A 153 4.33 21.92 -10.38
CA ASP A 153 4.25 23.38 -10.60
C ASP A 153 3.73 23.76 -12.01
N ALA A 154 3.84 22.86 -12.99
CA ALA A 154 3.32 23.03 -14.34
C ALA A 154 1.88 22.51 -14.50
N GLY A 155 1.28 21.97 -13.43
CA GLY A 155 -0.07 21.41 -13.40
C GLY A 155 -0.16 19.97 -13.92
N ASN A 156 0.96 19.31 -14.22
CA ASN A 156 0.97 17.92 -14.67
C ASN A 156 0.61 16.99 -13.51
N ALA A 157 -0.16 15.96 -13.81
CA ALA A 157 -0.46 14.91 -12.85
C ALA A 157 0.78 14.02 -12.63
N PRO A 158 0.89 13.36 -11.46
CA PRO A 158 1.85 12.28 -11.25
C PRO A 158 1.79 11.25 -12.36
N HIS A 159 2.95 10.73 -12.75
CA HIS A 159 3.07 9.66 -13.74
C HIS A 159 2.74 8.29 -13.15
N TRP A 160 1.50 8.12 -12.69
CA TRP A 160 1.01 6.85 -12.16
C TRP A 160 0.62 5.90 -13.29
N SER A 161 1.12 4.67 -13.22
CA SER A 161 0.84 3.60 -14.17
C SER A 161 1.01 2.26 -13.46
N PHE A 162 -0.02 1.85 -12.71
CA PHE A 162 -0.01 0.57 -12.01
C PHE A 162 -0.91 -0.43 -12.73
N ALA A 163 -0.53 -1.71 -12.71
CA ALA A 163 -1.48 -2.75 -13.08
C ALA A 163 -2.52 -2.88 -11.96
N ARG A 164 -3.82 -2.99 -12.28
CA ARG A 164 -4.87 -3.20 -11.28
C ARG A 164 -4.62 -4.46 -10.44
N THR A 165 -4.06 -5.49 -11.07
CA THR A 165 -3.62 -6.74 -10.41
C THR A 165 -2.49 -6.50 -9.40
N GLU A 166 -1.61 -5.53 -9.63
CA GLU A 166 -0.56 -5.16 -8.69
C GLU A 166 -1.14 -4.62 -7.38
N LEU A 167 -2.16 -3.75 -7.47
CA LEU A 167 -2.88 -3.25 -6.29
C LEU A 167 -3.70 -4.34 -5.60
N ALA A 168 -4.21 -5.33 -6.35
CA ALA A 168 -4.88 -6.49 -5.76
C ALA A 168 -3.91 -7.35 -4.94
N ILE A 169 -2.66 -7.52 -5.42
CA ILE A 169 -1.60 -8.21 -4.67
C ILE A 169 -1.22 -7.45 -3.42
N LEU A 170 -1.07 -6.13 -3.53
CA LEU A 170 -0.81 -5.25 -2.39
C LEU A 170 -1.93 -5.37 -1.34
N ALA A 171 -3.19 -5.37 -1.77
CA ALA A 171 -4.34 -5.58 -0.89
C ALA A 171 -4.28 -6.94 -0.18
N GLY A 172 -3.96 -8.01 -0.92
CA GLY A 172 -3.81 -9.36 -0.37
C GLY A 172 -2.69 -9.47 0.68
N PHE A 173 -1.58 -8.76 0.48
CA PHE A 173 -0.48 -8.70 1.44
C PHE A 173 -0.94 -8.10 2.77
N TYR A 174 -1.55 -6.91 2.73
CA TYR A 174 -2.08 -6.27 3.93
C TYR A 174 -3.26 -7.03 4.54
N ARG A 175 -4.11 -7.67 3.73
CA ARG A 175 -5.19 -8.51 4.24
C ARG A 175 -4.64 -9.68 5.05
N ARG A 176 -3.56 -10.31 4.58
CA ARG A 176 -2.91 -11.39 5.34
C ARG A 176 -2.34 -10.91 6.67
N CYS A 177 -1.69 -9.75 6.67
CA CYS A 177 -1.23 -9.10 7.89
C CYS A 177 -2.36 -8.91 8.91
N ALA A 178 -3.50 -8.39 8.46
CA ALA A 178 -4.69 -8.21 9.29
C ALA A 178 -5.25 -9.54 9.80
N ASP A 179 -5.45 -10.52 8.92
CA ASP A 179 -6.12 -11.79 9.25
C ASP A 179 -5.27 -12.68 10.17
N ARG A 180 -3.94 -12.58 10.06
CA ARG A 180 -2.98 -13.37 10.85
C ARG A 180 -2.53 -12.66 12.12
N GLY A 181 -2.79 -11.36 12.24
CA GLY A 181 -2.52 -10.57 13.45
C GLY A 181 -1.04 -10.27 13.68
N PHE A 182 -0.25 -10.15 12.61
CA PHE A 182 1.16 -9.77 12.70
C PHE A 182 1.42 -8.40 12.08
N ALA A 183 2.53 -7.75 12.43
CA ALA A 183 2.95 -6.50 11.78
C ALA A 183 3.87 -6.78 10.60
N VAL A 184 3.91 -5.88 9.62
CA VAL A 184 4.75 -6.01 8.42
C VAL A 184 5.63 -4.79 8.22
N PHE A 185 6.79 -4.98 7.61
CA PHE A 185 7.67 -3.89 7.20
C PHE A 185 7.33 -3.40 5.80
N ALA A 186 7.58 -2.12 5.56
CA ALA A 186 7.77 -1.62 4.20
C ALA A 186 9.22 -1.20 4.00
N ASP A 187 9.87 -1.70 2.95
CA ASP A 187 11.28 -1.44 2.67
C ASP A 187 11.46 -0.14 1.88
N TYR A 188 12.47 0.65 2.25
CA TYR A 188 12.87 1.89 1.54
C TYR A 188 13.86 1.64 0.40
#